data_AF-A0AAU2HJA3-F1
#
_entry.id   AF-A0AAU2HJA3-F1
#
_cell.length_a   1.000
_cell.length_b   1.000
_cell.length_c   1.000
_cell.angle_alpha   90.00
_cell.angle_beta   90.00
_cell.angle_gamma   90.00
#
_symmetry.space_group_name_H-M   'P 1'
#
loop_
_entity.id
_entity.type
_entity.pdbx_description
1 polymer ?
#
loop_
_entity_poly.entity_id
_entity_poly.type
_entity_poly.pdbx_seq_one_letter_code
_entity_poly.pdbx_strand_id
1 'polypeptide(L)'
;MEVRRAGLTAVNFWGAGTEYAARLPGDDHPYRIETTSVLHGPWEIRVHRVEAPEGAVVREGGHAVAHAESPFALSGPDWALARTADGLSSALIALYGWDGGAEGAAVARDVQSNAYGPRSAIPYLRSRPHPGGRSIHVSLVALSQDTVHPEALRDSVRVRAGADSVVLTSLDGTTVEV
;
A
#
# COMPACT_ATOMS: atom_id res chain seq x y z
N MET A 1 27.99 30.55 19.32
CA MET A 1 27.44 29.27 19.81
C MET A 1 25.96 29.48 20.05
N GLU A 2 25.11 29.12 19.09
CA GLU A 2 23.70 28.81 19.35
C GLU A 2 23.22 27.93 18.20
N VAL A 3 23.31 26.62 18.41
CA VAL A 3 22.78 25.62 17.48
C VAL A 3 21.28 25.55 17.74
N ARG A 4 20.49 26.08 16.81
CA ARG A 4 19.03 25.90 16.82
C ARG A 4 18.74 24.42 16.57
N ARG A 5 18.34 23.71 17.61
CA ARG A 5 17.75 22.37 17.48
C ARG A 5 16.41 22.51 16.79
N ALA A 6 16.28 21.94 15.60
CA ALA A 6 15.00 21.68 14.97
C ALA A 6 14.18 20.75 15.88
N GLY A 7 12.95 21.15 16.20
CA GLY A 7 12.04 20.35 17.00
C GLY A 7 11.69 19.07 16.26
N LEU A 8 11.90 17.92 16.91
CA LEU A 8 11.26 16.67 16.52
C LEU A 8 9.74 16.85 16.72
N THR A 9 8.99 16.87 15.63
CA THR A 9 7.54 16.66 15.70
C THR A 9 7.32 15.18 16.00
N ALA A 10 6.70 14.86 17.12
CA ALA A 10 6.32 13.49 17.47
C ALA A 10 5.41 12.92 16.37
N VAL A 11 5.82 11.81 15.74
CA VAL A 11 5.02 11.12 14.74
C VAL A 11 4.08 10.17 15.47
N ASN A 12 2.86 10.63 15.74
CA ASN A 12 1.83 9.80 16.35
C ASN A 12 1.22 8.88 15.29
N PHE A 13 1.05 7.61 15.65
CA PHE A 13 0.29 6.67 14.85
C PHE A 13 -1.20 6.76 15.15
N TRP A 14 -2.02 6.80 14.10
CA TRP A 14 -3.48 6.78 14.19
C TRP A 14 -4.02 5.62 13.37
N GLY A 15 -4.92 4.83 13.95
CA GLY A 15 -5.50 3.63 13.35
C GLY A 15 -6.98 3.78 13.01
N ALA A 16 -7.41 3.28 11.86
CA ALA A 16 -8.82 3.09 11.51
C ALA A 16 -9.03 1.71 10.89
N GLY A 17 -10.11 1.02 11.27
CA GLY A 17 -10.44 -0.32 10.80
C GLY A 17 -11.73 -0.35 9.98
N THR A 18 -11.74 -1.16 8.92
CA THR A 18 -12.95 -1.48 8.14
C THR A 18 -13.02 -2.98 7.88
N GLU A 19 -14.23 -3.50 7.77
CA GLU A 19 -14.49 -4.90 7.45
C GLU A 19 -15.47 -5.00 6.28
N TYR A 20 -15.22 -5.93 5.36
CA TYR A 20 -16.08 -6.23 4.23
C TYR A 20 -16.15 -7.74 3.98
N ALA A 21 -17.31 -8.22 3.53
CA ALA A 21 -17.52 -9.60 3.11
C ALA A 21 -17.57 -9.67 1.57
N ALA A 22 -16.49 -10.18 0.97
CA ALA A 22 -16.40 -10.39 -0.46
C ALA A 22 -17.14 -11.66 -0.91
N ARG A 23 -17.74 -11.61 -2.11
CA ARG A 23 -18.29 -12.80 -2.77
C ARG A 23 -17.65 -12.93 -4.14
N LEU A 24 -17.17 -14.12 -4.46
CA LEU A 24 -16.55 -14.38 -5.75
C LEU A 24 -17.60 -14.85 -6.77
N PRO A 25 -17.44 -14.55 -8.06
CA PRO A 25 -18.36 -15.03 -9.08
C PRO A 25 -18.48 -16.56 -9.06
N GLY A 26 -19.71 -17.07 -8.93
CA GLY A 26 -19.97 -18.51 -8.87
C GLY A 26 -19.77 -19.14 -7.49
N ASP A 27 -19.51 -18.34 -6.46
CA ASP A 27 -19.40 -18.79 -5.07
C ASP A 27 -20.26 -17.92 -4.15
N ASP A 28 -21.21 -18.56 -3.45
CA ASP A 28 -22.10 -17.89 -2.50
C ASP A 28 -21.47 -17.68 -1.12
N HIS A 29 -20.29 -18.26 -0.86
CA HIS A 29 -19.58 -18.11 0.40
C HIS A 29 -19.03 -16.68 0.57
N PRO A 30 -19.34 -15.99 1.68
CA PRO A 30 -18.73 -14.71 2.00
C PRO A 30 -17.32 -14.89 2.56
N TYR A 31 -16.37 -14.19 1.98
CA TYR A 31 -14.96 -14.15 2.39
C TYR A 31 -14.65 -12.84 3.11
N ARG A 32 -14.18 -12.92 4.35
CA ARG A 32 -13.93 -11.74 5.18
C ARG A 32 -12.63 -11.04 4.79
N ILE A 33 -12.69 -9.72 4.63
CA ILE A 33 -11.53 -8.87 4.42
C ILE A 33 -11.61 -7.75 5.44
N GLU A 34 -10.63 -7.69 6.35
CA GLU A 34 -10.44 -6.55 7.23
C GLU A 34 -9.28 -5.71 6.73
N THR A 35 -9.40 -4.39 6.83
CA THR A 35 -8.31 -3.46 6.56
C THR A 35 -8.15 -2.52 7.74
N THR A 36 -6.94 -2.48 8.29
CA THR A 36 -6.53 -1.45 9.26
C THR A 36 -5.54 -0.50 8.59
N SER A 37 -5.88 0.78 8.57
CA SER A 37 -4.99 1.85 8.10
C SER A 37 -4.30 2.51 9.28
N VAL A 38 -2.98 2.63 9.20
CA VAL A 38 -2.10 3.17 10.22
C VAL A 38 -1.31 4.32 9.62
N LEU A 39 -1.52 5.54 10.13
CA LEU A 39 -0.80 6.72 9.63
C LEU A 39 0.56 6.88 10.29
N HIS A 40 1.61 7.08 9.51
CA HIS A 40 2.95 7.38 10.00
C HIS A 40 3.56 8.54 9.20
N GLY A 41 3.53 9.73 9.77
CA GLY A 41 3.95 10.94 9.06
C GLY A 41 3.06 11.17 7.83
N PRO A 42 3.62 11.36 6.63
CA PRO A 42 2.84 11.55 5.42
C PRO A 42 2.40 10.22 4.75
N TRP A 43 2.69 9.07 5.36
CA TRP A 43 2.44 7.75 4.78
C TRP A 43 1.27 7.03 5.48
N GLU A 44 0.57 6.20 4.72
CA GLU A 44 -0.43 5.28 5.23
C GLU A 44 0.10 3.84 5.11
N ILE A 45 0.12 3.10 6.20
CA ILE A 45 0.39 1.66 6.18
C ILE A 45 -0.94 0.94 6.27
N ARG A 46 -1.23 0.04 5.34
CA ARG A 46 -2.46 -0.75 5.32
C ARG A 46 -2.15 -2.19 5.67
N VAL A 47 -2.89 -2.71 6.63
CA VAL A 47 -2.83 -4.12 7.05
C VAL A 47 -4.14 -4.78 6.65
N HIS A 48 -4.07 -5.70 5.71
CA HIS A 48 -5.21 -6.49 5.26
C HIS A 48 -5.15 -7.88 5.91
N ARG A 49 -6.25 -8.28 6.55
CA ARG A 49 -6.50 -9.67 6.96
C ARG A 49 -7.53 -10.24 6.01
N VAL A 50 -7.12 -11.20 5.19
CA VAL A 50 -7.93 -11.72 4.08
C VAL A 50 -8.25 -13.17 4.34
N GLU A 51 -9.54 -13.51 4.33
CA GLU A 51 -10.02 -14.86 4.06
C GLU A 51 -10.29 -14.98 2.56
N ALA A 52 -9.87 -16.08 1.94
CA ALA A 52 -10.09 -16.32 0.51
C ALA A 52 -10.08 -17.83 0.20
N PRO A 53 -10.73 -18.28 -0.89
CA PRO A 53 -10.60 -19.65 -1.36
C PRO A 53 -9.23 -19.89 -2.01
N GLU A 54 -8.91 -21.17 -2.22
CA GLU A 54 -7.75 -21.53 -3.02
C GLU A 54 -7.87 -20.97 -4.45
N GLY A 55 -6.78 -20.46 -4.99
CA GLY A 55 -6.71 -19.93 -6.35
C GLY A 55 -7.12 -18.46 -6.50
N ALA A 56 -7.80 -17.88 -5.51
CA ALA A 56 -8.16 -16.46 -5.52
C ALA A 56 -6.93 -15.55 -5.52
N VAL A 57 -7.05 -14.33 -6.03
CA VAL A 57 -5.93 -13.37 -6.07
C VAL A 57 -6.29 -12.14 -5.28
N VAL A 58 -5.41 -11.74 -4.36
CA VAL A 58 -5.53 -10.48 -3.64
C VAL A 58 -4.87 -9.39 -4.47
N ARG A 59 -5.56 -8.26 -4.62
CA ARG A 59 -5.05 -7.07 -5.31
C ARG A 59 -5.31 -5.83 -4.48
N GLU A 60 -4.31 -4.98 -4.33
CA GLU A 60 -4.44 -3.68 -3.68
C GLU A 60 -4.02 -2.57 -4.64
N GLY A 61 -4.74 -1.45 -4.65
CA GLY A 61 -4.37 -0.25 -5.39
C GLY A 61 -3.96 0.90 -4.47
N GLY A 62 -2.97 1.68 -4.91
CA GLY A 62 -2.64 2.97 -4.31
C GLY A 62 -3.59 4.06 -4.80
N HIS A 63 -3.17 5.32 -4.66
CA HIS A 63 -3.95 6.44 -5.14
C HIS A 63 -3.86 6.58 -6.65
N ALA A 64 -5.00 6.80 -7.30
CA ALA A 64 -5.01 7.21 -8.69
C ALA A 64 -4.43 8.62 -8.82
N VAL A 65 -3.43 8.77 -9.66
CA VAL A 65 -2.96 10.09 -10.11
C VAL A 65 -3.36 10.28 -11.55
N ALA A 66 -3.77 11.49 -11.91
CA ALA A 66 -4.20 11.82 -13.25
C ALA A 66 -3.63 13.16 -13.67
N HIS A 67 -3.37 13.29 -14.95
CA HIS A 67 -2.83 14.52 -15.53
C HIS A 67 -3.30 14.67 -16.98
N ALA A 68 -3.15 15.89 -17.50
CA ALA A 68 -3.38 16.12 -18.92
C ALA A 68 -2.50 15.19 -19.74
N GLU A 69 -1.20 15.07 -19.45
CA GLU A 69 -0.22 14.12 -20.01
C GLU A 69 -0.24 12.75 -19.31
N SER A 70 0.22 11.70 -19.99
CA SER A 70 0.35 10.36 -19.38
C SER A 70 1.29 10.42 -18.18
N PRO A 71 0.87 10.04 -16.96
CA PRO A 71 1.78 9.97 -15.83
C PRO A 71 2.98 9.05 -16.12
N PHE A 72 4.17 9.43 -15.65
CA PHE A 72 5.31 8.54 -15.60
C PHE A 72 4.98 7.33 -14.71
N ALA A 73 5.48 6.15 -15.07
CA ALA A 73 5.29 4.94 -14.26
C ALA A 73 6.59 4.15 -14.18
N LEU A 74 6.87 3.65 -12.98
CA LEU A 74 8.00 2.80 -12.69
C LEU A 74 7.57 1.71 -11.71
N SER A 75 8.17 0.54 -11.82
CA SER A 75 7.91 -0.56 -10.90
C SER A 75 9.22 -1.30 -10.65
N GLY A 76 9.34 -1.86 -9.46
CA GLY A 76 10.46 -2.69 -9.05
C GLY A 76 9.96 -3.85 -8.19
N PRO A 77 10.88 -4.66 -7.64
CA PRO A 77 10.51 -5.72 -6.72
C PRO A 77 9.72 -5.13 -5.55
N ASP A 78 8.51 -5.63 -5.33
CA ASP A 78 7.64 -5.23 -4.22
C ASP A 78 7.17 -3.76 -4.24
N TRP A 79 7.30 -3.00 -5.33
CA TRP A 79 6.77 -1.64 -5.37
C TRP A 79 6.40 -1.14 -6.76
N ALA A 80 5.44 -0.22 -6.80
CA ALA A 80 5.03 0.50 -8.00
C ALA A 80 4.86 1.99 -7.70
N LEU A 81 5.21 2.84 -8.67
CA LEU A 81 5.16 4.29 -8.56
C LEU A 81 4.62 4.90 -9.84
N ALA A 82 3.67 5.83 -9.71
CA ALA A 82 3.22 6.71 -10.77
C ALA A 82 3.49 8.16 -10.39
N ARG A 83 3.94 9.00 -11.33
CA ARG A 83 4.18 10.43 -11.10
C ARG A 83 3.66 11.28 -12.25
N THR A 84 2.90 12.31 -11.94
CA THR A 84 2.40 13.28 -12.92
C THR A 84 3.48 14.30 -13.31
N ALA A 85 3.27 15.03 -14.41
CA ALA A 85 4.24 16.02 -14.89
C ALA A 85 4.39 17.24 -13.95
N ASP A 86 3.35 17.58 -13.20
CA ASP A 86 3.36 18.59 -12.13
C ASP A 86 3.93 18.08 -10.80
N GLY A 87 4.35 16.81 -10.75
CA GLY A 87 5.14 16.25 -9.66
C GLY A 87 4.36 15.52 -8.57
N LEU A 88 3.06 15.26 -8.71
CA LEU A 88 2.33 14.41 -7.77
C LEU A 88 2.70 12.93 -8.00
N SER A 89 3.31 12.30 -7.00
CA SER A 89 3.61 10.87 -6.97
C SER A 89 2.57 10.10 -6.16
N SER A 90 2.12 8.96 -6.68
CA SER A 90 1.58 7.88 -5.86
C SER A 90 2.51 6.68 -5.92
N ALA A 91 2.83 6.11 -4.76
CA ALA A 91 3.58 4.86 -4.64
C ALA A 91 2.84 3.86 -3.76
N LEU A 92 2.97 2.59 -4.11
CA LEU A 92 2.49 1.46 -3.34
C LEU A 92 3.63 0.47 -3.16
N ILE A 93 3.93 0.12 -1.92
CA ILE A 93 5.08 -0.70 -1.52
C ILE A 93 4.59 -1.88 -0.70
N ALA A 94 4.94 -3.09 -1.10
CA ALA A 94 4.70 -4.30 -0.34
C ALA A 94 5.70 -4.40 0.83
N LEU A 95 5.18 -4.53 2.04
CA LEU A 95 5.96 -4.69 3.26
C LEU A 95 5.95 -6.14 3.77
N TYR A 96 4.82 -6.83 3.66
CA TYR A 96 4.66 -8.21 4.13
C TYR A 96 3.55 -8.96 3.40
N GLY A 97 3.73 -10.28 3.23
CA GLY A 97 2.67 -11.19 2.74
C GLY A 97 2.35 -11.09 1.25
N TRP A 98 2.95 -10.14 0.54
CA TRP A 98 2.86 -10.05 -0.92
C TRP A 98 3.92 -10.94 -1.57
N ASP A 99 3.49 -11.84 -2.44
CA ASP A 99 4.35 -12.88 -3.03
C ASP A 99 4.23 -12.94 -4.57
N GLY A 100 3.60 -11.95 -5.20
CA GLY A 100 3.41 -11.87 -6.66
C GLY A 100 4.72 -11.86 -7.48
N GLY A 101 5.87 -11.71 -6.83
CA GLY A 101 7.19 -11.74 -7.47
C GLY A 101 7.43 -10.51 -8.36
N ALA A 102 8.23 -10.67 -9.41
CA ALA A 102 8.61 -9.58 -10.31
C ALA A 102 7.41 -8.91 -11.03
N GLU A 103 6.28 -9.61 -11.16
CA GLU A 103 5.04 -9.10 -11.77
C GLU A 103 3.99 -8.72 -10.72
N GLY A 104 4.32 -8.87 -9.43
CA GLY A 104 3.41 -8.60 -8.32
C GLY A 104 3.19 -7.12 -8.04
N ALA A 105 4.03 -6.24 -8.58
CA ALA A 105 3.91 -4.79 -8.45
C ALA A 105 3.96 -4.14 -9.83
N ALA A 106 2.93 -3.36 -10.16
CA ALA A 106 2.83 -2.71 -11.46
C ALA A 106 1.95 -1.45 -11.41
N VAL A 107 1.91 -0.72 -12.51
CA VAL A 107 1.06 0.48 -12.65
C VAL A 107 0.00 0.22 -13.71
N ALA A 108 -1.26 0.25 -13.31
CA ALA A 108 -2.38 0.24 -14.24
C ALA A 108 -2.54 1.65 -14.83
N ARG A 109 -2.72 1.74 -16.14
CA ARG A 109 -2.91 3.00 -16.87
C ARG A 109 -4.26 2.98 -17.54
N ASP A 110 -4.90 4.13 -17.58
CA ASP A 110 -6.20 4.24 -18.19
C ASP A 110 -6.48 5.66 -18.73
N VAL A 111 -7.39 5.76 -19.69
CA VAL A 111 -7.71 6.97 -20.44
C VAL A 111 -9.21 7.24 -20.30
N GLN A 112 -9.56 8.46 -19.87
CA GLN A 112 -10.95 8.91 -19.67
C GLN A 112 -11.80 8.00 -18.77
N SER A 113 -11.17 7.26 -17.85
CA SER A 113 -11.86 6.32 -16.97
C SER A 113 -12.02 6.78 -15.53
N ASN A 114 -11.45 7.94 -15.17
CA ASN A 114 -11.61 8.52 -13.85
C ASN A 114 -11.96 10.01 -13.89
N ALA A 115 -12.53 10.50 -12.79
CA ALA A 115 -12.97 11.89 -12.66
C ALA A 115 -11.80 12.89 -12.45
N TYR A 116 -10.56 12.41 -12.25
CA TYR A 116 -9.42 13.22 -11.87
C TYR A 116 -8.66 13.79 -13.07
N GLY A 117 -8.80 13.19 -14.25
CA GLY A 117 -8.18 13.70 -15.47
C GLY A 117 -8.28 12.75 -16.65
N PRO A 118 -7.88 13.20 -17.85
CA PRO A 118 -8.04 12.44 -19.09
C PRO A 118 -7.12 11.22 -19.16
N ARG A 119 -6.00 11.21 -18.43
CA ARG A 119 -5.04 10.10 -18.38
C ARG A 119 -4.64 9.83 -16.96
N SER A 120 -4.70 8.57 -16.56
CA SER A 120 -4.46 8.18 -15.17
C SER A 120 -3.54 6.99 -15.03
N ALA A 121 -2.96 6.89 -13.84
CA ALA A 121 -2.09 5.80 -13.44
C ALA A 121 -2.37 5.44 -11.97
N ILE A 122 -2.44 4.14 -11.69
CA ILE A 122 -2.70 3.58 -10.36
C ILE A 122 -1.64 2.52 -10.09
N PRO A 123 -0.71 2.74 -9.14
CA PRO A 123 0.16 1.67 -8.68
C PRO A 123 -0.67 0.60 -7.97
N TYR A 124 -0.35 -0.67 -8.21
CA TYR A 124 -1.05 -1.78 -7.58
C TYR A 124 -0.10 -2.93 -7.22
N LEU A 125 -0.50 -3.67 -6.18
CA LEU A 125 0.11 -4.92 -5.75
C LEU A 125 -0.83 -6.09 -6.05
N ARG A 126 -0.26 -7.26 -6.27
CA ARG A 126 -0.98 -8.50 -6.54
C ARG A 126 -0.27 -9.66 -5.85
N SER A 127 -1.03 -10.52 -5.18
CA SER A 127 -0.52 -11.79 -4.66
C SER A 127 -0.43 -12.85 -5.76
N ARG A 128 0.28 -13.95 -5.48
CA ARG A 128 0.05 -15.21 -6.19
C ARG A 128 -1.35 -15.75 -5.86
N PRO A 129 -1.83 -16.76 -6.59
CA PRO A 129 -3.05 -17.47 -6.22
C PRO A 129 -2.98 -17.94 -4.75
N HIS A 130 -3.99 -17.57 -3.98
CA HIS A 130 -4.10 -17.76 -2.54
C HIS A 130 -4.17 -19.27 -2.23
N PRO A 131 -3.52 -19.77 -1.17
CA PRO A 131 -3.56 -21.18 -0.80
C PRO A 131 -4.89 -21.61 -0.14
N GLY A 132 -5.90 -20.75 -0.14
CA GLY A 132 -7.09 -20.87 0.70
C GLY A 132 -6.87 -20.46 2.17
N GLY A 133 -7.96 -20.16 2.88
CA GLY A 133 -7.94 -19.83 4.30
C GLY A 133 -7.59 -18.36 4.57
N ARG A 134 -6.77 -18.09 5.60
CA ARG A 134 -6.41 -16.75 6.06
C ARG A 134 -5.01 -16.34 5.64
N SER A 135 -4.84 -15.06 5.30
CA SER A 135 -3.55 -14.42 5.03
C SER A 135 -3.52 -12.98 5.55
N ILE A 136 -2.30 -12.47 5.72
CA ILE A 136 -2.04 -11.09 6.10
C ILE A 136 -1.21 -10.44 4.99
N HIS A 137 -1.66 -9.29 4.50
CA HIS A 137 -0.93 -8.49 3.51
C HIS A 137 -0.72 -7.09 4.07
N VAL A 138 0.52 -6.61 4.08
CA VAL A 138 0.87 -5.28 4.58
C VAL A 138 1.52 -4.48 3.48
N SER A 139 1.04 -3.26 3.28
CA SER A 139 1.56 -2.32 2.29
C SER A 139 1.78 -0.94 2.90
N LEU A 140 2.65 -0.15 2.28
CA LEU A 140 2.81 1.27 2.52
C LEU A 140 2.36 2.03 1.28
N VAL A 141 1.52 3.03 1.50
CA VAL A 141 0.97 3.92 0.49
C VAL A 141 1.51 5.32 0.73
N ALA A 142 2.07 5.91 -0.34
CA ALA A 142 2.53 7.28 -0.33
C ALA A 142 1.81 8.08 -1.42
N LEU A 143 1.38 9.29 -1.07
CA LEU A 143 0.89 10.30 -2.00
C LEU A 143 1.59 11.62 -1.65
N SER A 144 2.46 12.10 -2.52
CA SER A 144 3.28 13.28 -2.22
C SER A 144 3.71 14.01 -3.49
N GLN A 145 3.89 15.33 -3.39
CA GLN A 145 4.55 16.12 -4.43
C GLN A 145 6.09 16.05 -4.33
N ASP A 146 6.63 15.65 -3.17
CA ASP A 146 8.06 15.43 -2.98
C ASP A 146 8.56 14.22 -3.77
N THR A 147 9.87 14.07 -3.82
CA THR A 147 10.50 12.86 -4.35
C THR A 147 10.20 11.67 -3.44
N VAL A 148 9.66 10.60 -4.02
CA VAL A 148 9.40 9.34 -3.33
C VAL A 148 10.46 8.33 -3.75
N HIS A 149 11.11 7.70 -2.78
CA HIS A 149 12.08 6.62 -2.97
C HIS A 149 11.51 5.31 -2.43
N PRO A 150 10.81 4.50 -3.26
CA PRO A 150 10.05 3.33 -2.78
C PRO A 150 10.90 2.30 -2.02
N GLU A 151 12.13 2.05 -2.48
CA GLU A 151 13.05 1.11 -1.81
C GLU A 151 13.43 1.58 -0.41
N ALA A 152 13.77 2.86 -0.25
CA ALA A 152 14.07 3.43 1.06
C ALA A 152 12.86 3.42 1.99
N LEU A 153 11.65 3.64 1.46
CA LEU A 153 10.41 3.53 2.25
C LEU A 153 10.13 2.09 2.68
N ARG A 154 10.40 1.10 1.82
CA ARG A 154 10.27 -0.32 2.16
C ARG A 154 11.16 -0.69 3.34
N ASP A 155 12.40 -0.23 3.32
CA ASP A 155 13.37 -0.50 4.38
C ASP A 155 13.09 0.31 5.67
N SER A 156 12.21 1.31 5.58
CA SER A 156 11.90 2.19 6.71
C SER A 156 10.92 1.60 7.73
N VAL A 157 10.18 0.55 7.35
CA VAL A 157 9.18 -0.10 8.20
C VAL A 157 9.48 -1.59 8.27
N ARG A 158 9.70 -2.10 9.48
CA ARG A 158 9.78 -3.54 9.73
C ARG A 158 8.42 -4.05 10.16
N VAL A 159 8.03 -5.19 9.61
CA VAL A 159 6.77 -5.86 9.92
C VAL A 159 7.06 -7.20 10.61
N ARG A 160 6.38 -7.48 11.71
CA ARG A 160 6.25 -8.83 12.28
C ARG A 160 4.79 -9.18 12.38
N ALA A 161 4.37 -10.22 11.67
CA ALA A 161 3.02 -10.74 11.75
C ALA A 161 2.98 -12.01 12.61
N GLY A 162 2.03 -12.05 13.56
CA GLY A 162 1.60 -13.24 14.27
C GLY A 162 0.29 -13.79 13.68
N ALA A 163 -0.39 -14.66 14.44
CA ALA A 163 -1.68 -15.21 14.00
C ALA A 163 -2.77 -14.14 13.92
N ASP A 164 -2.83 -13.26 14.95
CA ASP A 164 -3.89 -12.26 15.09
C ASP A 164 -3.38 -10.83 15.21
N SER A 165 -2.07 -10.60 15.39
CA SER A 165 -1.50 -9.25 15.51
C SER A 165 -0.38 -8.98 14.50
N VAL A 166 -0.26 -7.72 14.12
CA VAL A 166 0.82 -7.20 13.27
C VAL A 166 1.51 -6.08 13.99
N VAL A 167 2.81 -6.24 14.23
CA VAL A 167 3.67 -5.21 14.83
C VAL A 167 4.43 -4.50 13.72
N LEU A 168 4.23 -3.20 13.63
CA LEU A 168 4.93 -2.28 12.75
C LEU A 168 6.02 -1.57 13.57
N THR A 169 7.24 -1.49 13.03
CA THR A 169 8.35 -0.77 13.66
C THR A 169 9.00 0.17 12.66
N SER A 170 8.93 1.47 12.94
CA SER A 170 9.58 2.52 12.14
C SER A 170 11.08 2.62 12.45
N LEU A 171 11.85 3.29 11.57
CA LEU A 171 13.30 3.51 11.76
C LEU A 171 13.66 4.25 13.05
N ASP A 172 12.78 5.11 13.54
CA ASP A 172 12.95 5.84 14.80
C ASP A 172 12.70 4.96 16.04
N GLY A 173 12.34 3.69 15.84
CA GLY A 173 12.04 2.72 16.88
C GLY A 173 10.59 2.77 17.38
N THR A 174 9.76 3.67 16.87
CA THR A 174 8.34 3.73 17.24
C THR A 174 7.63 2.46 16.77
N THR A 175 6.79 1.90 17.64
CA THR A 175 6.06 0.65 17.38
C THR A 175 4.56 0.84 17.48
N VAL A 176 3.83 0.09 16.66
CA VAL A 176 2.37 -0.03 16.71
C VAL A 176 2.00 -1.48 16.53
N GLU A 177 1.04 -1.94 17.31
CA GLU A 177 0.39 -3.23 17.14
C GLU A 177 -1.04 -3.00 16.63
N VAL A 178 -1.41 -3.73 15.57
CA VAL A 178 -2.74 -3.71 14.94
C VAL A 178 -3.25 -5.11 14.63
#